data_AF-A0A246L221-F1
#
_entry.id   AF-A0A246L221-F1
#
_cell.length_a   1.000
_cell.length_b   1.000
_cell.length_c   1.000
_cell.angle_alpha   90.00
_cell.angle_beta   90.00
_cell.angle_gamma   90.00
#
_symmetry.space_group_name_H-M   'P 1'
#
loop_
_entity.id
_entity.type
_entity.pdbx_description
1 polymer ?
#
loop_
_entity_poly.entity_id
_entity_poly.type
_entity_poly.pdbx_seq_one_letter_code
_entity_poly.pdbx_strand_id
1 'polypeptide(L)'
;MARLLVTVSGAQVRSSKILESMGRLAPERGLTVSNDKGVRMKCIVVLLLLVISNVALAEGRCPPGQYPVGGQGVGGCAPIPGGQAGGESSGPMPTGKWETRWGALAQDTDHQVGQNLAIGVAEVKKTKREARSLALSECQRMGGQKCKVILEYHNQCAALAGPVIGSVPLVDVKTVAYRSPNEEDAKVESVRRCESEGKGRSCTVIYSACSMSEFKPFR
;
A
#
# COMPACT_ATOMS: atom_id res chain seq x y z
N MET A 1 23.62 -41.97 15.09
CA MET A 1 24.18 -41.12 14.03
C MET A 1 23.53 -39.76 14.15
N ALA A 2 24.28 -38.80 14.70
CA ALA A 2 23.84 -37.43 14.93
C ALA A 2 23.96 -36.60 13.65
N ARG A 3 23.01 -35.69 13.42
CA ARG A 3 23.23 -34.41 12.73
C ARG A 3 22.03 -33.50 12.94
N LEU A 4 22.12 -32.72 14.01
CA LEU A 4 21.46 -31.43 14.17
C LEU A 4 22.39 -30.40 13.50
N LEU A 5 21.90 -29.64 12.52
CA LEU A 5 22.64 -28.55 11.89
C LEU A 5 21.79 -27.29 11.96
N VAL A 6 22.13 -26.44 12.92
CA VAL A 6 21.79 -25.02 12.96
C VAL A 6 22.94 -24.29 12.28
N THR A 7 22.67 -23.55 11.21
CA THR A 7 23.62 -22.56 10.67
C THR A 7 22.89 -21.29 10.31
N VAL A 8 23.11 -20.26 11.12
CA VAL A 8 22.84 -18.85 10.81
C VAL A 8 23.91 -18.40 9.83
N SER A 9 23.51 -17.90 8.66
CA SER A 9 24.41 -17.27 7.70
C SER A 9 23.86 -15.90 7.31
N GLY A 10 24.33 -14.87 7.99
CA GLY A 10 24.28 -13.49 7.52
C GLY A 10 25.58 -13.17 6.81
N ALA A 11 25.53 -12.94 5.50
CA ALA A 11 26.49 -12.15 4.74
C ALA A 11 26.02 -12.05 3.29
N GLN A 12 25.99 -10.82 2.74
CA GLN A 12 26.21 -10.40 1.34
C GLN A 12 25.54 -9.01 1.16
N VAL A 13 26.08 -7.98 0.49
CA VAL A 13 27.26 -7.92 -0.39
C VAL A 13 27.61 -6.45 -0.77
N ARG A 14 28.92 -6.24 -1.01
CA ARG A 14 29.62 -5.31 -1.93
C ARG A 14 29.38 -3.80 -1.87
N SER A 15 30.49 -3.04 -1.90
CA SER A 15 31.16 -2.79 -3.18
C SER A 15 32.60 -2.29 -3.05
N SER A 16 33.40 -2.73 -4.01
CA SER A 16 34.84 -2.59 -4.16
C SER A 16 35.28 -1.17 -4.58
N LYS A 17 36.52 -0.78 -4.25
CA LYS A 17 37.46 -0.09 -5.16
C LYS A 17 38.89 -0.17 -4.59
N ILE A 18 39.74 -1.03 -5.17
CA ILE A 18 40.86 -0.71 -6.08
C ILE A 18 42.17 -0.33 -5.35
N LEU A 19 43.03 -1.35 -5.26
CA LEU A 19 44.46 -1.43 -5.64
C LEU A 19 45.54 -0.52 -5.01
N GLU A 20 46.34 -1.20 -4.18
CA GLU A 20 47.79 -1.15 -3.89
C GLU A 20 48.73 -0.23 -4.69
N SER A 21 49.73 0.33 -3.98
CA SER A 21 51.13 0.29 -4.44
C SER A 21 52.13 0.46 -3.28
N MET A 22 52.89 -0.62 -3.05
CA MET A 22 54.34 -0.72 -2.77
C MET A 22 54.97 -0.04 -1.53
N GLY A 23 55.61 -0.88 -0.70
CA GLY A 23 56.70 -0.47 0.20
C GLY A 23 57.03 -1.50 1.28
N ARG A 24 57.96 -2.43 0.99
CA ARG A 24 58.63 -3.28 2.00
C ARG A 24 59.79 -2.53 2.68
N LEU A 25 60.25 -3.10 3.81
CA LEU A 25 61.53 -2.90 4.55
C LEU A 25 61.46 -1.74 5.55
N ALA A 26 61.89 -1.80 6.81
CA ALA A 26 62.62 -2.75 7.66
C ALA A 26 62.50 -2.22 9.13
N PRO A 27 63.13 -2.84 10.15
CA PRO A 27 62.63 -2.83 11.53
C PRO A 27 63.39 -1.91 12.53
N GLU A 28 62.83 -1.85 13.74
CA GLU A 28 63.43 -1.54 15.05
C GLU A 28 63.95 -0.12 15.34
N ARG A 29 63.35 0.51 16.37
CA ARG A 29 63.97 0.86 17.66
C ARG A 29 63.27 2.05 18.31
N GLY A 30 63.15 1.99 19.64
CA GLY A 30 63.09 3.19 20.47
C GLY A 30 61.78 3.43 21.20
N LEU A 31 61.49 2.59 22.19
CA LEU A 31 60.65 2.98 23.30
C LEU A 31 61.44 3.95 24.20
N THR A 32 61.03 5.21 24.30
CA THR A 32 61.26 6.01 25.52
C THR A 32 60.02 6.84 25.83
N VAL A 33 59.15 6.26 26.66
CA VAL A 33 58.22 7.01 27.49
C VAL A 33 59.07 7.76 28.52
N SER A 34 59.12 9.09 28.42
CA SER A 34 59.63 9.95 29.49
C SER A 34 58.54 10.88 30.01
N ASN A 35 58.61 11.07 31.31
CA ASN A 35 57.54 11.30 32.27
C ASN A 35 57.32 12.81 32.45
N ASP A 36 56.22 13.34 31.91
CA ASP A 36 55.77 14.73 32.21
C ASP A 36 54.26 14.73 32.46
N LYS A 37 53.89 14.11 33.59
CA LYS A 37 52.58 13.49 33.86
C LYS A 37 51.44 14.43 34.29
N GLY A 38 51.64 15.74 34.34
CA GLY A 38 50.59 16.68 34.79
C GLY A 38 49.93 17.48 33.66
N VAL A 39 50.75 18.05 32.78
CA VAL A 39 50.30 19.05 31.79
C VAL A 39 49.87 18.37 30.48
N ARG A 40 50.60 17.34 30.04
CA ARG A 40 50.35 16.67 28.75
C ARG A 40 49.03 15.89 28.71
N MET A 41 48.61 15.26 29.82
CA MET A 41 47.33 14.53 29.88
C MET A 41 46.13 15.49 29.80
N LYS A 42 46.19 16.64 30.48
CA LYS A 42 45.17 17.69 30.39
C LYS A 42 45.12 18.32 29.00
N CYS A 43 46.28 18.57 28.38
CA CYS A 43 46.33 19.07 27.01
C CYS A 43 45.74 18.06 26.01
N ILE A 44 46.02 16.76 26.15
CA ILE A 44 45.46 15.73 25.25
C ILE A 44 43.94 15.60 25.44
N VAL A 45 43.43 15.65 26.67
CA VAL A 45 41.98 15.61 26.93
C VAL A 45 41.27 16.87 26.41
N VAL A 46 41.87 18.06 26.58
CA VAL A 46 41.35 19.32 26.00
C VAL A 46 41.39 19.29 24.48
N LEU A 47 42.46 18.74 23.88
CA LEU A 47 42.56 18.58 22.43
C LEU A 47 41.51 17.59 21.91
N LEU A 48 41.25 16.49 22.63
CA LEU A 48 40.20 15.54 22.26
C LEU A 48 38.80 16.16 22.37
N LEU A 49 38.52 16.94 23.42
CA LEU A 49 37.23 17.64 23.58
C LEU A 49 36.99 18.70 22.50
N LEU A 50 38.04 19.37 22.03
CA LEU A 50 37.97 20.33 20.92
C LEU A 50 37.68 19.65 19.57
N VAL A 51 38.18 18.43 19.34
CA VAL A 51 37.98 17.71 18.08
C VAL A 51 36.56 17.15 17.93
N ILE A 52 35.88 16.81 19.03
CA ILE A 52 34.51 16.28 19.01
C ILE A 52 33.45 17.38 18.77
N SER A 53 33.81 18.65 18.95
CA SER A 53 32.88 19.78 18.90
C SER A 53 32.44 20.21 17.48
N ASN A 54 32.92 19.56 16.41
CA ASN A 54 32.71 20.03 15.03
C ASN A 54 31.74 19.19 14.17
N VAL A 55 30.99 18.25 14.76
CA VAL A 55 29.88 17.59 14.05
C VAL A 55 28.59 18.38 14.22
N ALA A 56 28.53 19.55 13.58
CA ALA A 56 27.28 20.25 13.34
C ALA A 56 26.71 19.75 12.00
N LEU A 57 25.81 18.77 12.06
CA LEU A 57 24.96 18.43 10.91
C LEU A 57 23.98 19.59 10.72
N ALA A 58 24.31 20.52 9.83
CA ALA A 58 23.37 21.49 9.31
C ALA A 58 22.41 20.76 8.36
N GLU A 59 21.47 20.00 8.92
CA GLU A 59 20.28 19.56 8.19
C GLU A 59 19.53 20.85 7.82
N GLY A 60 19.72 21.29 6.58
CA GLY A 60 19.06 22.48 6.06
C GLY A 60 17.56 22.38 6.33
N ARG A 61 17.01 23.38 7.02
CA ARG A 61 15.60 23.40 7.44
C ARG A 61 14.62 23.57 6.25
N CYS A 62 15.15 23.72 5.05
CA CYS A 62 14.44 24.06 3.82
C CYS A 62 14.95 23.23 2.64
N PRO A 63 14.08 22.88 1.68
CA PRO A 63 14.48 22.21 0.44
C PRO A 63 15.54 23.00 -0.34
N PRO A 64 16.31 22.35 -1.24
CA PRO A 64 17.25 23.03 -2.13
C PRO A 64 16.58 24.19 -2.89
N GLY A 65 17.24 25.35 -2.94
CA GLY A 65 16.70 26.56 -3.59
C GLY A 65 15.89 27.50 -2.70
N GLN A 66 15.72 27.17 -1.41
CA GLN A 66 15.06 28.02 -0.42
C GLN A 66 15.98 28.31 0.77
N TYR A 67 15.77 29.44 1.43
CA TYR A 67 16.49 29.85 2.65
C TYR A 67 15.52 29.97 3.84
N PRO A 68 15.97 29.65 5.07
CA PRO A 68 15.12 29.77 6.25
C PRO A 68 14.80 31.24 6.55
N VAL A 69 13.54 31.52 6.84
CA VAL A 69 13.03 32.84 7.26
C VAL A 69 12.29 32.72 8.59
N GLY A 70 12.43 33.74 9.45
CA GLY A 70 11.78 33.81 10.76
C GLY A 70 12.76 33.75 11.94
N GLY A 71 12.27 34.09 13.13
CA GLY A 71 13.04 34.16 14.38
C GLY A 71 12.26 33.57 15.56
N GLN A 72 12.95 33.35 16.70
CA GLN A 72 12.45 32.83 17.98
C GLN A 72 11.14 32.02 17.91
N GLY A 73 11.20 30.85 17.27
CA GLY A 73 10.14 29.84 17.32
C GLY A 73 9.14 29.82 16.16
N VAL A 74 9.13 30.84 15.29
CA VAL A 74 8.38 30.83 14.02
C VAL A 74 9.36 30.77 12.84
N GLY A 75 9.31 29.70 12.06
CA GLY A 75 10.22 29.48 10.94
C GLY A 75 9.49 28.97 9.70
N GLY A 76 9.85 29.51 8.55
CA GLY A 76 9.41 29.09 7.22
C GLY A 76 10.56 29.12 6.22
N CYS A 77 10.27 28.83 4.95
CA CYS A 77 11.26 28.84 3.88
C CYS A 77 10.85 29.88 2.84
N ALA A 78 11.82 30.68 2.38
CA ALA A 78 11.61 31.67 1.33
C ALA A 78 12.50 31.36 0.12
N PRO A 79 12.04 31.66 -1.11
CA PRO A 79 12.82 31.44 -2.33
C PRO A 79 13.97 32.46 -2.44
N ILE A 80 15.16 32.01 -2.85
CA ILE A 80 16.35 32.88 -3.02
C ILE A 80 16.14 33.82 -4.23
N PRO A 81 16.12 35.16 -4.04
CA PRO A 81 15.98 36.10 -5.16
C PRO A 81 17.17 36.02 -6.10
N GLY A 82 16.92 35.76 -7.40
CA GLY A 82 17.98 35.71 -8.43
C GLY A 82 18.85 34.44 -8.40
N GLY A 83 18.69 33.59 -7.39
CA GLY A 83 19.09 32.19 -7.54
C GLY A 83 18.22 31.59 -8.65
N GLN A 84 18.81 30.77 -9.52
CA GLN A 84 18.02 29.71 -10.11
C GLN A 84 17.49 28.92 -8.91
N ALA A 85 16.28 29.29 -8.44
CA ALA A 85 15.36 28.29 -7.98
C ALA A 85 15.54 27.21 -9.06
N GLY A 86 16.12 26.07 -8.69
CA GLY A 86 15.72 24.85 -9.36
C GLY A 86 14.24 24.90 -9.16
N GLY A 87 13.53 25.48 -10.14
CA GLY A 87 12.09 25.51 -10.11
C GLY A 87 11.78 24.07 -9.82
N GLU A 88 10.84 23.82 -8.93
CA GLU A 88 9.99 22.68 -9.18
C GLU A 88 9.63 22.83 -10.66
N SER A 89 10.39 22.15 -11.54
CA SER A 89 9.89 21.70 -12.80
C SER A 89 8.69 20.94 -12.30
N SER A 90 7.53 21.57 -12.40
CA SER A 90 6.26 20.88 -12.34
C SER A 90 6.40 19.88 -13.48
N GLY A 91 6.99 18.73 -13.14
CA GLY A 91 7.17 17.61 -14.05
C GLY A 91 5.81 17.40 -14.67
N PRO A 92 5.75 17.09 -15.98
CA PRO A 92 4.54 17.18 -16.78
C PRO A 92 3.32 16.76 -15.95
N MET A 93 2.50 17.75 -15.56
CA MET A 93 1.29 17.49 -14.80
C MET A 93 0.44 16.60 -15.70
N PRO A 94 0.05 15.40 -15.27
CA PRO A 94 -0.79 14.55 -16.08
C PRO A 94 -2.10 15.29 -16.35
N THR A 95 -2.24 15.84 -17.56
CA THR A 95 -3.44 16.55 -18.00
C THR A 95 -4.49 15.49 -18.28
N GLY A 96 -5.44 15.31 -17.37
CA GLY A 96 -6.52 14.36 -17.55
C GLY A 96 -7.54 14.38 -16.42
N LYS A 97 -8.53 13.49 -16.54
CA LYS A 97 -9.56 13.29 -15.52
C LYS A 97 -9.67 11.82 -15.16
N TRP A 98 -9.93 11.54 -13.90
CA TRP A 98 -10.36 10.22 -13.45
C TRP A 98 -11.83 10.03 -13.83
N GLU A 99 -12.12 9.00 -14.60
CA GLU A 99 -13.47 8.60 -14.93
C GLU A 99 -13.93 7.50 -13.95
N THR A 100 -15.07 7.74 -13.32
CA THR A 100 -15.71 6.75 -12.46
C THR A 100 -16.09 5.51 -13.26
N ARG A 101 -15.88 4.35 -12.66
CA ARG A 101 -16.38 3.07 -13.18
C ARG A 101 -17.37 2.47 -12.20
N TRP A 102 -18.45 1.95 -12.74
CA TRP A 102 -19.60 1.45 -12.00
C TRP A 102 -19.73 -0.06 -12.15
N GLY A 103 -20.11 -0.71 -11.06
CA GLY A 103 -20.55 -2.09 -11.05
C GLY A 103 -21.90 -2.24 -10.35
N ALA A 104 -22.57 -3.36 -10.63
CA ALA A 104 -23.84 -3.71 -10.01
C ALA A 104 -24.01 -5.23 -9.92
N LEU A 105 -24.76 -5.66 -8.92
CA LEU A 105 -25.20 -7.04 -8.73
C LEU A 105 -26.72 -7.06 -8.70
N ALA A 106 -27.31 -8.00 -9.43
CA ALA A 106 -28.74 -8.27 -9.43
C ALA A 106 -28.99 -9.75 -9.14
N GLN A 107 -30.13 -10.02 -8.52
CA GLN A 107 -30.51 -11.36 -8.10
C GLN A 107 -32.02 -11.54 -8.25
N ASP A 108 -32.44 -12.78 -8.57
CA ASP A 108 -33.85 -13.15 -8.54
C ASP A 108 -34.38 -13.21 -7.10
N THR A 109 -35.44 -12.45 -6.84
CA THR A 109 -36.10 -12.37 -5.52
C THR A 109 -37.23 -13.37 -5.34
N ASP A 110 -37.58 -14.12 -6.39
CA ASP A 110 -38.66 -15.12 -6.37
C ASP A 110 -38.17 -16.46 -6.93
N HIS A 111 -36.98 -16.87 -6.49
CA HIS A 111 -36.44 -18.17 -6.85
C HIS A 111 -37.26 -19.27 -6.16
N GLN A 112 -37.69 -20.26 -6.93
CA GLN A 112 -38.36 -21.42 -6.37
C GLN A 112 -37.35 -22.37 -5.72
N VAL A 113 -37.77 -23.03 -4.64
CA VAL A 113 -36.98 -24.07 -3.97
C VAL A 113 -36.58 -25.14 -4.99
N GLY A 114 -35.27 -25.41 -5.10
CA GLY A 114 -34.73 -26.38 -6.05
C GLY A 114 -34.36 -25.83 -7.43
N GLN A 115 -34.54 -24.52 -7.69
CA GLN A 115 -33.98 -23.86 -8.88
C GLN A 115 -32.67 -23.13 -8.55
N ASN A 116 -31.80 -23.02 -9.56
CA ASN A 116 -30.57 -22.25 -9.44
C ASN A 116 -30.90 -20.77 -9.19
N LEU A 117 -30.25 -20.17 -8.20
CA LEU A 117 -30.37 -18.74 -7.94
C LEU A 117 -29.74 -17.96 -9.10
N ALA A 118 -30.56 -17.28 -9.89
CA ALA A 118 -30.08 -16.44 -10.98
C ALA A 118 -29.45 -15.16 -10.42
N ILE A 119 -28.18 -14.93 -10.78
CA ILE A 119 -27.39 -13.76 -10.40
C ILE A 119 -26.89 -13.11 -11.68
N GLY A 120 -27.04 -11.80 -11.78
CA GLY A 120 -26.51 -10.99 -12.85
C GLY A 120 -25.49 -9.99 -12.33
N VAL A 121 -24.40 -9.81 -13.06
CA VAL A 121 -23.28 -8.96 -12.64
C VAL A 121 -22.93 -7.97 -13.74
N ALA A 122 -22.48 -6.80 -13.33
CA ALA A 122 -21.91 -5.81 -14.22
C ALA A 122 -20.70 -5.15 -13.54
N GLU A 123 -19.66 -4.92 -14.32
CA GLU A 123 -18.42 -4.30 -13.87
C GLU A 123 -17.93 -3.28 -14.90
N VAL A 124 -17.11 -2.34 -14.44
CA VAL A 124 -16.35 -1.40 -15.26
C VAL A 124 -17.23 -0.60 -16.25
N LYS A 125 -18.47 -0.29 -15.87
CA LYS A 125 -19.39 0.50 -16.71
C LYS A 125 -19.18 1.98 -16.54
N LYS A 126 -19.46 2.74 -17.60
CA LYS A 126 -19.24 4.19 -17.60
C LYS A 126 -20.28 4.92 -16.77
N THR A 127 -21.48 4.35 -16.63
CA THR A 127 -22.58 4.94 -15.87
C THR A 127 -23.23 3.94 -14.94
N LYS A 128 -23.79 4.46 -13.84
CA LYS A 128 -24.61 3.71 -12.89
C LYS A 128 -25.79 3.00 -13.58
N ARG A 129 -26.47 3.70 -14.49
CA ARG A 129 -27.65 3.17 -15.22
C ARG A 129 -27.26 1.98 -16.10
N GLU A 130 -26.13 2.07 -16.80
CA GLU A 130 -25.61 0.98 -17.62
C GLU A 130 -25.24 -0.24 -16.77
N ALA A 131 -24.52 -0.06 -15.66
CA ALA A 131 -24.21 -1.14 -14.72
C ALA A 131 -25.49 -1.84 -14.23
N ARG A 132 -26.48 -1.05 -13.77
CA ARG A 132 -27.76 -1.56 -13.28
C ARG A 132 -28.51 -2.33 -14.36
N SER A 133 -28.62 -1.77 -15.57
CA SER A 133 -29.33 -2.39 -16.68
C SER A 133 -28.69 -3.70 -17.12
N LEU A 134 -27.36 -3.75 -17.21
CA LEU A 134 -26.66 -4.97 -17.58
C LEU A 134 -26.80 -6.05 -16.50
N ALA A 135 -26.63 -5.71 -15.22
CA ALA A 135 -26.80 -6.67 -14.14
C ALA A 135 -28.23 -7.27 -14.13
N LEU A 136 -29.26 -6.45 -14.33
CA LEU A 136 -30.65 -6.93 -14.44
C LEU A 136 -30.84 -7.84 -15.66
N SER A 137 -30.35 -7.43 -16.83
CA SER A 137 -30.45 -8.23 -18.05
C SER A 137 -29.72 -9.56 -17.92
N GLU A 138 -28.57 -9.58 -17.26
CA GLU A 138 -27.79 -10.79 -17.04
C GLU A 138 -28.49 -11.74 -16.07
N CYS A 139 -29.10 -11.21 -15.01
CA CYS A 139 -29.92 -12.00 -14.09
C CYS A 139 -31.08 -12.68 -14.84
N GLN A 140 -31.77 -11.94 -15.71
CA GLN A 140 -32.86 -12.50 -16.54
C GLN A 140 -32.34 -13.55 -17.53
N ARG A 141 -31.17 -13.30 -18.15
CA ARG A 141 -30.51 -14.25 -19.05
C ARG A 141 -30.16 -15.57 -18.34
N MET A 142 -29.84 -15.50 -17.05
CA MET A 142 -29.57 -16.65 -16.20
C MET A 142 -30.85 -17.38 -15.72
N GLY A 143 -32.03 -16.98 -16.20
CA GLY A 143 -33.32 -17.63 -15.89
C GLY A 143 -34.10 -16.98 -14.76
N GLY A 144 -33.64 -15.84 -14.22
CA GLY A 144 -34.33 -15.13 -13.15
C GLY A 144 -35.62 -14.48 -13.62
N GLN A 145 -36.70 -14.65 -12.85
CA GLN A 145 -38.03 -14.12 -13.20
C GLN A 145 -38.29 -12.75 -12.56
N LYS A 146 -37.90 -12.56 -11.29
CA LYS A 146 -38.06 -11.30 -10.54
C LYS A 146 -36.71 -10.74 -10.11
N CYS A 147 -35.87 -10.47 -11.11
CA CYS A 147 -34.55 -9.86 -10.93
C CYS A 147 -34.63 -8.45 -10.33
N LYS A 148 -33.89 -8.23 -9.24
CA LYS A 148 -33.71 -6.92 -8.61
C LYS A 148 -32.24 -6.66 -8.34
N VAL A 149 -31.84 -5.39 -8.42
CA VAL A 149 -30.48 -4.98 -8.07
C VAL A 149 -30.33 -5.00 -6.56
N ILE A 150 -29.34 -5.75 -6.09
CA ILE A 150 -29.03 -5.94 -4.65
C ILE A 150 -27.84 -5.11 -4.20
N LEU A 151 -26.94 -4.73 -5.13
CA LEU A 151 -25.81 -3.86 -4.83
C LEU A 151 -25.44 -3.01 -6.05
N GLU A 152 -25.14 -1.74 -5.80
CA GLU A 152 -24.57 -0.81 -6.78
C GLU A 152 -23.31 -0.21 -6.16
N TYR A 153 -22.20 -0.22 -6.90
CA TYR A 153 -20.90 0.24 -6.41
C TYR A 153 -20.11 0.96 -7.50
N HIS A 154 -19.14 1.76 -7.10
CA HIS A 154 -18.24 2.47 -8.02
C HIS A 154 -16.90 2.75 -7.35
N ASN A 155 -15.85 2.84 -8.17
CA ASN A 155 -14.47 3.12 -7.76
C ASN A 155 -14.00 2.26 -6.57
N GLN A 156 -14.50 1.03 -6.50
CA GLN A 156 -14.24 0.09 -5.41
C GLN A 156 -14.59 -1.33 -5.85
N CYS A 157 -14.39 -2.28 -4.94
CA CYS A 157 -14.69 -3.69 -5.11
C CYS A 157 -16.02 -4.08 -4.47
N ALA A 158 -16.57 -5.20 -4.92
CA ALA A 158 -17.73 -5.83 -4.35
C ALA A 158 -17.55 -7.34 -4.31
N ALA A 159 -18.16 -7.98 -3.32
CA ALA A 159 -18.28 -9.42 -3.25
C ALA A 159 -19.71 -9.82 -2.86
N LEU A 160 -20.11 -11.01 -3.29
CA LEU A 160 -21.37 -11.65 -2.96
C LEU A 160 -21.05 -12.98 -2.30
N ALA A 161 -21.59 -13.20 -1.11
CA ALA A 161 -21.52 -14.48 -0.42
C ALA A 161 -22.89 -15.12 -0.30
N GLY A 162 -22.93 -16.44 -0.22
CA GLY A 162 -24.14 -17.20 0.08
C GLY A 162 -23.81 -18.50 0.80
N PRO A 163 -24.83 -19.22 1.28
CA PRO A 163 -24.64 -20.44 2.04
C PRO A 163 -23.95 -21.52 1.18
N VAL A 164 -23.06 -22.29 1.80
CA VAL A 164 -22.47 -23.48 1.17
C VAL A 164 -23.59 -24.48 0.90
N ILE A 165 -23.71 -24.92 -0.35
CA ILE A 165 -24.71 -25.88 -0.75
C ILE A 165 -24.29 -27.27 -0.24
N GLY A 166 -25.10 -27.87 0.64
CA GLY A 166 -24.90 -29.18 1.25
C GLY A 166 -26.20 -29.99 1.34
N SER A 167 -26.27 -30.97 2.24
CA SER A 167 -27.41 -31.92 2.37
C SER A 167 -28.72 -31.33 2.89
N VAL A 168 -28.80 -30.02 3.11
CA VAL A 168 -30.01 -29.33 3.58
C VAL A 168 -30.69 -28.68 2.38
N PRO A 169 -31.99 -28.93 2.15
CA PRO A 169 -32.73 -28.26 1.10
C PRO A 169 -32.58 -26.74 1.21
N LEU A 170 -32.26 -26.10 0.08
CA LEU A 170 -32.16 -24.65 -0.04
C LEU A 170 -33.57 -24.05 -0.05
N VAL A 171 -34.27 -24.14 1.08
CA VAL A 171 -35.63 -23.58 1.26
C VAL A 171 -35.61 -22.07 1.51
N ASP A 172 -34.45 -21.47 1.81
CA ASP A 172 -34.28 -20.02 1.97
C ASP A 172 -32.80 -19.60 1.77
N VAL A 173 -32.38 -19.38 0.52
CA VAL A 173 -31.01 -18.96 0.20
C VAL A 173 -30.86 -17.46 0.44
N LYS A 174 -30.26 -17.11 1.57
CA LYS A 174 -29.91 -15.73 1.86
C LYS A 174 -28.48 -15.44 1.41
N THR A 175 -28.34 -14.61 0.40
CA THR A 175 -27.06 -14.07 -0.06
C THR A 175 -26.83 -12.70 0.55
N VAL A 176 -25.57 -12.33 0.72
CA VAL A 176 -25.19 -10.99 1.19
C VAL A 176 -24.12 -10.41 0.27
N ALA A 177 -24.40 -9.23 -0.26
CA ALA A 177 -23.45 -8.46 -1.04
C ALA A 177 -22.78 -7.39 -0.15
N TYR A 178 -21.48 -7.20 -0.32
CA TYR A 178 -20.72 -6.17 0.38
C TYR A 178 -19.77 -5.44 -0.57
N ARG A 179 -19.54 -4.15 -0.32
CA ARG A 179 -18.63 -3.31 -1.10
C ARG A 179 -17.51 -2.79 -0.21
N SER A 180 -16.30 -2.73 -0.73
CA SER A 180 -15.12 -2.22 -0.03
C SER A 180 -14.10 -1.69 -1.03
N PRO A 181 -13.27 -0.69 -0.67
CA PRO A 181 -12.12 -0.28 -1.48
C PRO A 181 -11.14 -1.41 -1.79
N ASN A 182 -11.06 -2.42 -0.92
CA ASN A 182 -10.22 -3.60 -1.07
C ASN A 182 -11.09 -4.85 -1.37
N GLU A 183 -10.67 -5.68 -2.33
CA GLU A 183 -11.44 -6.87 -2.73
C GLU A 183 -11.51 -7.93 -1.62
N GLU A 184 -10.43 -8.11 -0.86
CA GLU A 184 -10.38 -9.09 0.24
C GLU A 184 -11.31 -8.69 1.38
N ASP A 185 -11.31 -7.41 1.76
CA ASP A 185 -12.27 -6.89 2.73
C ASP A 185 -13.71 -7.08 2.24
N ALA A 186 -13.95 -6.92 0.93
CA ALA A 186 -15.27 -7.17 0.35
C ALA A 186 -15.70 -8.63 0.56
N LYS A 187 -14.79 -9.58 0.29
CA LYS A 187 -15.00 -11.02 0.48
C LYS A 187 -15.27 -11.37 1.93
N VAL A 188 -14.36 -10.99 2.84
CA VAL A 188 -14.43 -11.31 4.26
C VAL A 188 -15.73 -10.79 4.87
N GLU A 189 -16.08 -9.53 4.62
CA GLU A 189 -17.31 -8.94 5.18
C GLU A 189 -18.58 -9.51 4.56
N SER A 190 -18.56 -9.88 3.26
CA SER A 190 -19.71 -10.55 2.64
C SER A 190 -20.01 -11.90 3.31
N VAL A 191 -18.97 -12.70 3.59
CA VAL A 191 -19.09 -13.99 4.28
C VAL A 191 -19.52 -13.79 5.72
N ARG A 192 -18.82 -12.93 6.48
CA ARG A 192 -19.12 -12.65 7.88
C ARG A 192 -20.59 -12.26 8.09
N ARG A 193 -21.11 -11.37 7.23
CA ARG A 193 -22.51 -10.95 7.29
C ARG A 193 -23.45 -12.07 6.88
N CYS A 194 -23.13 -12.79 5.81
CA CYS A 194 -23.92 -13.95 5.38
C CYS A 194 -24.09 -14.98 6.51
N GLU A 195 -23.02 -15.34 7.21
CA GLU A 195 -23.08 -16.30 8.32
C GLU A 195 -23.88 -15.77 9.51
N SER A 196 -23.70 -14.48 9.85
CA SER A 196 -24.45 -13.82 10.92
C SER A 196 -25.97 -13.78 10.64
N GLU A 197 -26.34 -13.61 9.38
CA GLU A 197 -27.73 -13.55 8.94
C GLU A 197 -28.32 -14.95 8.62
N GLY A 198 -27.45 -15.93 8.36
CA GLY A 198 -27.76 -17.27 7.90
C GLY A 198 -28.16 -18.25 9.00
N LYS A 199 -28.26 -17.81 10.26
CA LYS A 199 -28.65 -18.63 11.44
C LYS A 199 -27.79 -19.88 11.63
N GLY A 200 -26.47 -19.75 11.50
CA GLY A 200 -25.51 -20.85 11.73
C GLY A 200 -25.17 -21.68 10.49
N ARG A 201 -25.56 -21.23 9.29
CA ARG A 201 -25.08 -21.79 8.03
C ARG A 201 -23.73 -21.19 7.65
N SER A 202 -22.77 -22.03 7.26
CA SER A 202 -21.50 -21.58 6.68
C SER A 202 -21.74 -20.91 5.33
N CYS A 203 -21.05 -19.81 5.07
CA CYS A 203 -21.13 -19.11 3.78
C CYS A 203 -19.80 -19.15 3.04
N THR A 204 -19.87 -19.06 1.72
CA THR A 204 -18.72 -18.89 0.85
C THR A 204 -18.95 -17.72 -0.10
N VAL A 205 -17.87 -17.14 -0.58
CA VAL A 205 -17.90 -16.16 -1.68
C VAL A 205 -18.40 -16.87 -2.94
N ILE A 206 -19.43 -16.31 -3.56
CA ILE A 206 -20.00 -16.70 -4.85
C ILE A 206 -19.35 -15.90 -5.97
N TYR A 207 -19.07 -14.62 -5.71
CA TYR A 207 -18.54 -13.69 -6.70
C TYR A 207 -17.74 -12.57 -6.02
N SER A 208 -16.69 -12.07 -6.67
CA SER A 208 -16.01 -10.84 -6.30
C SER A 208 -15.40 -10.16 -7.52
N ALA A 209 -15.46 -8.83 -7.58
CA ALA A 209 -14.76 -8.05 -8.59
C ALA A 209 -14.66 -6.56 -8.23
N CYS A 210 -13.91 -5.80 -9.04
CA CYS A 210 -13.67 -4.38 -8.82
C CYS A 210 -14.01 -3.52 -10.04
N SER A 211 -14.62 -2.36 -9.79
CA SER A 211 -14.90 -1.34 -10.81
C SER A 211 -14.09 -0.09 -10.48
N MET A 212 -12.77 -0.17 -10.67
CA MET A 212 -11.83 0.91 -10.34
C MET A 212 -11.89 2.06 -11.35
N SER A 213 -11.64 3.28 -10.89
CA SER A 213 -11.59 4.46 -11.77
C SER A 213 -10.49 4.36 -12.81
N GLU A 214 -10.74 4.86 -14.01
CA GLU A 214 -9.77 4.92 -15.10
C GLU A 214 -9.30 6.36 -15.35
N PHE A 215 -8.00 6.59 -15.43
CA PHE A 215 -7.47 7.90 -15.80
C PHE A 215 -7.56 8.11 -17.32
N LYS A 216 -8.19 9.22 -17.73
CA LYS A 216 -8.30 9.62 -19.13
C LYS A 216 -7.53 10.91 -19.39
N PRO A 217 -6.47 10.89 -20.22
CA PRO A 217 -5.73 12.09 -20.56
C PRO A 217 -6.56 13.04 -21.44
N PHE A 218 -6.38 14.35 -21.25
CA PHE A 218 -6.85 15.40 -22.15
C PHE A 218 -5.89 15.44 -23.33
N ARG A 219 -6.20 14.64 -24.36
CA ARG A 219 -5.47 14.70 -25.63
C ARG A 219 -5.70 16.02 -26.34
#